data_AF-A0A352SCH8-F1
#
_entry.id   AF-A0A352SCH8-F1
#
_cell.length_a   1.000
_cell.length_b   1.000
_cell.length_c   1.000
_cell.angle_alpha   90.00
_cell.angle_beta   90.00
_cell.angle_gamma   90.00
#
_symmetry.space_group_name_H-M   'P 1'
#
loop_
_entity.id
_entity.type
_entity.pdbx_description
1 polymer ?
#
loop_
_entity_poly.entity_id
_entity_poly.type
_entity_poly.pdbx_seq_one_letter_code
_entity_poly.pdbx_strand_id
1 'polypeptide(L)'
;PGYPADRPGAPQPMTGVRLEPAGFATEERLWPKAYNAFGGYQLLLEYFTFPEKFMFVDLVGLDLDAIPEGIEHFDVEVILNRPFPDDMRFSADNVRLFCTPIINLFELEADPITITHFETEYRVRAMEQHGQHVEPYSVETVRGFEAGSGKRFEYAPFAAFRHRGGMLRHEMPERYFHTRVRRGPSGRFDTWVVLGGHAWDHQQSLPEETLSLSVIGTNGMLPRKGLREAGITRTSGGFTHIGTVRNLTAPTLPVYPPTADRFHWRVLSHLAPNYLSLLDAEVLRGSLALYDWTDGELNRRRIEAITDVRHRPLQKLVKGGLLRGVEIEVV
;
A
#
# COMPACT_ATOMS: atom_id res chain seq x y z
N PRO A 1 -7.31 -10.30 34.22
CA PRO A 1 -6.89 -9.94 35.60
C PRO A 1 -7.23 -11.06 36.60
N GLY A 2 -6.23 -11.43 37.42
CA GLY A 2 -6.13 -12.69 38.16
C GLY A 2 -7.02 -12.83 39.39
N TYR A 3 -7.08 -14.08 39.88
CA TYR A 3 -8.08 -14.60 40.80
C TYR A 3 -8.18 -13.84 42.14
N PRO A 4 -9.39 -13.50 42.61
CA PRO A 4 -9.63 -13.33 44.04
C PRO A 4 -9.53 -14.70 44.72
N ALA A 5 -8.82 -14.77 45.85
CA ALA A 5 -8.59 -16.00 46.62
C ALA A 5 -9.88 -16.75 47.01
N ASP A 6 -11.03 -16.07 46.94
CA ASP A 6 -12.31 -16.51 47.47
C ASP A 6 -13.27 -17.00 46.35
N ARG A 7 -12.95 -16.77 45.07
CA ARG A 7 -13.77 -17.14 43.90
C ARG A 7 -12.91 -17.40 42.65
N PRO A 8 -12.31 -18.59 42.49
CA PRO A 8 -11.60 -18.93 41.27
C PRO A 8 -12.57 -18.92 40.07
N GLY A 9 -12.30 -18.07 39.08
CA GLY A 9 -13.03 -18.02 37.79
C GLY A 9 -14.04 -16.87 37.63
N ALA A 10 -14.19 -15.95 38.59
CA ALA A 10 -15.04 -14.78 38.38
C ALA A 10 -14.31 -13.72 37.53
N PRO A 11 -14.88 -13.27 36.39
CA PRO A 11 -14.26 -12.23 35.57
C PRO A 11 -14.23 -10.90 36.34
N GLN A 12 -13.06 -10.28 36.39
CA GLN A 12 -12.90 -8.94 36.95
C GLN A 12 -12.98 -7.89 35.83
N PRO A 13 -13.89 -6.90 35.93
CA PRO A 13 -13.96 -5.83 34.93
C PRO A 13 -12.70 -4.97 35.00
N MET A 14 -12.11 -4.70 33.85
CA MET A 14 -10.99 -3.77 33.72
C MET A 14 -11.46 -2.55 32.92
N THR A 15 -11.43 -1.39 33.58
CA THR A 15 -11.90 -0.14 32.99
C THR A 15 -11.00 0.27 31.82
N GLY A 16 -11.59 0.62 30.69
CA GLY A 16 -10.86 1.13 29.52
C GLY A 16 -10.43 0.05 28.52
N VAL A 17 -10.55 -1.23 28.88
CA VAL A 17 -10.35 -2.34 27.94
C VAL A 17 -11.44 -2.32 26.88
N ARG A 18 -11.03 -2.28 25.61
CA ARG A 18 -11.95 -2.33 24.47
C ARG A 18 -11.26 -2.93 23.25
N LEU A 19 -12.09 -3.39 22.31
CA LEU A 19 -11.65 -3.83 21.01
C LEU A 19 -11.78 -2.70 20.01
N GLU A 20 -10.73 -2.45 19.23
CA GLU A 20 -10.73 -1.45 18.15
C GLU A 20 -10.32 -2.11 16.83
N PRO A 21 -10.89 -1.68 15.69
CA PRO A 21 -10.45 -2.16 14.38
C PRO A 21 -9.04 -1.64 14.09
N ALA A 22 -8.16 -2.53 13.59
CA ALA A 22 -6.80 -2.19 13.18
C ALA A 22 -6.65 -2.15 11.65
N GLY A 23 -5.54 -1.63 11.16
CA GLY A 23 -5.21 -1.54 9.73
C GLY A 23 -5.69 -0.26 9.02
N PHE A 24 -6.19 0.73 9.76
CA PHE A 24 -6.72 2.00 9.23
C PHE A 24 -5.79 3.19 9.46
N ALA A 25 -4.81 3.08 10.35
CA ALA A 25 -3.90 4.15 10.67
C ALA A 25 -2.89 4.41 9.55
N THR A 26 -2.17 5.54 9.61
CA THR A 26 -1.29 5.96 8.51
C THR A 26 0.00 5.15 8.45
N GLU A 27 0.47 4.72 9.60
CA GLU A 27 1.61 3.85 9.84
C GLU A 27 1.33 2.38 9.51
N GLU A 28 0.06 1.99 9.44
CA GLU A 28 -0.38 0.62 9.12
C GLU A 28 -0.62 0.41 7.61
N ARG A 29 -0.23 1.38 6.78
CA ARG A 29 -0.38 1.29 5.32
C ARG A 29 0.54 0.24 4.74
N LEU A 30 0.02 -0.55 3.79
CA LEU A 30 0.81 -1.59 3.14
C LEU A 30 1.85 -0.99 2.19
N TRP A 31 1.41 -0.04 1.36
CA TRP A 31 2.28 0.57 0.36
C TRP A 31 2.92 1.87 0.87
N PRO A 32 4.22 2.10 0.57
CA PRO A 32 4.88 3.37 0.84
C PRO A 32 4.08 4.52 0.22
N LYS A 33 3.73 5.51 1.04
CA LYS A 33 2.91 6.64 0.59
C LYS A 33 3.76 7.55 -0.30
N ALA A 34 3.30 7.84 -1.51
CA ALA A 34 3.78 9.00 -2.24
C ALA A 34 3.44 10.27 -1.43
N TYR A 35 4.44 11.10 -1.13
CA TYR A 35 4.37 12.23 -0.18
C TYR A 35 3.12 13.14 -0.30
N ASN A 36 2.43 13.14 -1.45
CA ASN A 36 1.33 14.05 -1.77
C ASN A 36 -0.03 13.37 -2.08
N ALA A 37 -0.22 12.08 -1.78
CA ALA A 37 -1.50 11.39 -2.02
C ALA A 37 -2.48 11.51 -0.84
N PHE A 38 -3.78 11.70 -1.13
CA PHE A 38 -4.85 11.62 -0.13
C PHE A 38 -4.96 10.18 0.40
N GLY A 39 -4.92 10.00 1.73
CA GLY A 39 -4.87 8.67 2.35
C GLY A 39 -6.12 7.83 2.13
N GLY A 40 -7.30 8.44 2.00
CA GLY A 40 -8.55 7.69 1.88
C GLY A 40 -8.66 6.84 0.61
N TYR A 41 -8.04 7.27 -0.49
CA TYR A 41 -8.03 6.48 -1.73
C TYR A 41 -7.13 5.23 -1.63
N GLN A 42 -6.09 5.29 -0.80
CA GLN A 42 -5.23 4.14 -0.56
C GLN A 42 -5.98 3.04 0.20
N LEU A 43 -6.83 3.39 1.18
CA LEU A 43 -7.66 2.43 1.90
C LEU A 43 -8.62 1.68 0.96
N LEU A 44 -9.19 2.37 -0.05
CA LEU A 44 -10.02 1.72 -1.07
C LEU A 44 -9.23 0.69 -1.88
N LEU A 45 -8.02 1.04 -2.33
CA LEU A 45 -7.14 0.09 -3.03
C LEU A 45 -6.78 -1.11 -2.15
N GLU A 46 -6.42 -0.87 -0.89
CA GLU A 46 -6.09 -1.94 0.06
C GLU A 46 -7.29 -2.85 0.30
N TYR A 47 -8.50 -2.29 0.43
CA TYR A 47 -9.72 -3.07 0.66
C TYR A 47 -10.06 -3.99 -0.52
N PHE A 48 -9.98 -3.49 -1.74
CA PHE A 48 -10.28 -4.29 -2.93
C PHE A 48 -9.16 -5.27 -3.29
N THR A 49 -7.91 -4.96 -2.94
CA THR A 49 -6.75 -5.79 -3.31
C THR A 49 -6.40 -6.84 -2.26
N PHE A 50 -6.47 -6.49 -0.98
CA PHE A 50 -6.05 -7.35 0.13
C PHE A 50 -6.90 -7.09 1.39
N PRO A 51 -8.18 -7.49 1.39
CA PRO A 51 -9.12 -7.22 2.48
C PRO A 51 -8.70 -7.82 3.83
N GLU A 52 -7.87 -8.88 3.84
CA GLU A 52 -7.34 -9.52 5.04
C GLU A 52 -6.56 -8.55 5.95
N LYS A 53 -6.04 -7.44 5.38
CA LYS A 53 -5.45 -6.34 6.15
C LYS A 53 -6.41 -5.78 7.22
N PHE A 54 -7.72 -5.78 6.94
CA PHE A 54 -8.74 -5.22 7.82
C PHE A 54 -9.38 -6.26 8.74
N MET A 55 -8.82 -7.48 8.79
CA MET A 55 -9.27 -8.55 9.69
C MET A 55 -8.48 -8.58 11.02
N PHE A 56 -7.86 -7.45 11.38
CA PHE A 56 -7.14 -7.27 12.63
C PHE A 56 -7.98 -6.47 13.62
N VAL A 57 -7.89 -6.84 14.89
CA VAL A 57 -8.58 -6.18 16.00
C VAL A 57 -7.58 -6.01 17.13
N ASP A 58 -7.45 -4.79 17.62
CA ASP A 58 -6.57 -4.46 18.74
C ASP A 58 -7.35 -4.53 20.06
N LEU A 59 -6.74 -5.18 21.06
CA LEU A 59 -7.17 -5.10 22.44
C LEU A 59 -6.41 -3.96 23.12
N VAL A 60 -7.09 -2.82 23.28
CA VAL A 60 -6.48 -1.60 23.85
C VAL A 60 -6.95 -1.39 25.28
N GLY A 61 -6.12 -0.71 26.08
CA GLY A 61 -6.44 -0.39 27.48
C GLY A 61 -6.28 -1.56 28.45
N LEU A 62 -5.59 -2.63 28.04
CA LEU A 62 -5.20 -3.72 28.93
C LEU A 62 -4.10 -3.24 29.87
N ASP A 63 -4.41 -3.17 31.17
CA ASP A 63 -3.46 -2.88 32.23
C ASP A 63 -2.73 -4.15 32.64
N LEU A 64 -1.47 -4.27 32.20
CA LEU A 64 -0.63 -5.42 32.52
C LEU A 64 -0.17 -5.41 33.99
N ASP A 65 -0.09 -4.25 34.64
CA ASP A 65 0.32 -4.13 36.04
C ASP A 65 -0.79 -4.62 36.99
N ALA A 66 -2.05 -4.62 36.52
CA ALA A 66 -3.18 -5.21 37.21
C ALA A 66 -3.21 -6.75 37.13
N ILE A 67 -2.30 -7.38 36.37
CA ILE A 67 -2.18 -8.83 36.29
C ILE A 67 -1.18 -9.28 37.37
N PRO A 68 -1.58 -10.16 38.31
CA PRO A 68 -0.67 -10.63 39.36
C PRO A 68 0.60 -11.28 38.80
N GLU A 69 1.74 -11.02 39.45
CA GLU A 69 3.01 -11.64 39.10
C GLU A 69 2.95 -13.17 39.25
N GLY A 70 3.71 -13.88 38.41
CA GLY A 70 3.80 -15.34 38.44
C GLY A 70 2.64 -16.09 37.77
N ILE A 71 1.69 -15.38 37.17
CA ILE A 71 0.63 -15.99 36.36
C ILE A 71 1.17 -16.32 34.96
N GLU A 72 1.05 -17.59 34.55
CA GLU A 72 1.45 -18.03 33.21
C GLU A 72 0.40 -17.68 32.14
N HIS A 73 -0.88 -17.67 32.50
CA HIS A 73 -2.00 -17.48 31.58
C HIS A 73 -3.14 -16.70 32.23
N PHE A 74 -3.80 -15.84 31.45
CA PHE A 74 -5.03 -15.18 31.85
C PHE A 74 -6.01 -15.16 30.68
N ASP A 75 -7.30 -15.09 31.00
CA ASP A 75 -8.36 -15.04 30.00
C ASP A 75 -8.90 -13.61 29.84
N VAL A 76 -9.34 -13.29 28.62
CA VAL A 76 -10.09 -12.08 28.29
C VAL A 76 -11.45 -12.52 27.75
N GLU A 77 -12.52 -12.17 28.46
CA GLU A 77 -13.88 -12.50 28.05
C GLU A 77 -14.47 -11.36 27.20
N VAL A 78 -14.85 -11.67 25.96
CA VAL A 78 -15.46 -10.71 25.03
C VAL A 78 -16.96 -10.95 24.99
N ILE A 79 -17.72 -10.06 25.64
CA ILE A 79 -19.18 -10.14 25.68
C ILE A 79 -19.76 -9.40 24.47
N LEU A 80 -20.43 -10.15 23.59
CA LEU A 80 -21.10 -9.61 22.41
C LEU A 80 -22.51 -9.13 22.74
N ASN A 81 -22.97 -8.05 22.11
CA ASN A 81 -24.34 -7.54 22.25
C ASN A 81 -25.38 -8.33 21.44
N ARG A 82 -24.92 -9.28 20.62
CA ARG A 82 -25.72 -10.15 19.77
C ARG A 82 -25.24 -11.58 19.93
N PRO A 83 -26.13 -12.58 19.81
CA PRO A 83 -25.72 -13.98 19.84
C PRO A 83 -24.76 -14.26 18.67
N PHE A 84 -23.75 -15.09 18.94
CA PHE A 84 -22.88 -15.60 17.89
C PHE A 84 -23.68 -16.57 17.01
N PRO A 85 -23.57 -16.51 15.67
CA PRO A 85 -24.35 -17.38 14.78
C PRO A 85 -24.04 -18.87 15.01
N ASP A 86 -25.08 -19.70 15.16
CA ASP A 86 -24.96 -21.14 15.45
C ASP A 86 -24.32 -21.95 14.30
N ASP A 87 -24.39 -21.42 13.08
CA ASP A 87 -23.81 -22.03 11.87
C ASP A 87 -22.31 -21.75 11.72
N MET A 88 -21.76 -20.83 12.51
CA MET A 88 -20.34 -20.50 12.54
C MET A 88 -19.61 -21.31 13.61
N ARG A 89 -18.52 -21.97 13.22
CA ARG A 89 -17.61 -22.61 14.19
C ARG A 89 -16.56 -21.60 14.64
N PHE A 90 -16.40 -21.47 15.96
CA PHE A 90 -15.33 -20.69 16.56
C PHE A 90 -14.40 -21.61 17.36
N SER A 91 -13.10 -21.48 17.11
CA SER A 91 -12.05 -22.31 17.67
C SER A 91 -10.77 -21.50 17.89
N ALA A 92 -9.79 -22.08 18.58
CA ALA A 92 -8.49 -21.46 18.78
C ALA A 92 -7.74 -21.13 17.47
N ASP A 93 -8.09 -21.76 16.35
CA ASP A 93 -7.49 -21.47 15.05
C ASP A 93 -8.01 -20.18 14.40
N ASN A 94 -9.12 -19.63 14.90
CA ASN A 94 -9.75 -18.42 14.36
C ASN A 94 -9.12 -17.13 14.88
N VAL A 95 -8.39 -17.18 15.99
CA VAL A 95 -7.69 -16.03 16.58
C VAL A 95 -6.21 -16.35 16.65
N ARG A 96 -5.39 -15.55 15.99
CA ARG A 96 -3.93 -15.72 16.01
C ARG A 96 -3.25 -14.41 16.40
N LEU A 97 -2.29 -14.53 17.30
CA LEU A 97 -1.38 -13.46 17.69
C LEU A 97 -0.12 -13.51 16.81
N PHE A 98 0.70 -12.46 16.85
CA PHE A 98 1.99 -12.38 16.16
C PHE A 98 1.89 -12.56 14.63
N CYS A 99 0.82 -12.01 14.06
CA CYS A 99 0.57 -12.01 12.63
C CYS A 99 0.73 -10.59 12.09
N THR A 100 1.31 -10.43 10.91
CA THR A 100 1.39 -9.13 10.23
C THR A 100 1.25 -9.35 8.73
N PRO A 101 0.54 -8.48 7.99
CA PRO A 101 0.60 -8.50 6.55
C PRO A 101 2.03 -8.15 6.09
N ILE A 102 2.47 -8.77 4.99
CA ILE A 102 3.76 -8.49 4.35
C ILE A 102 3.56 -8.32 2.85
N ILE A 103 4.39 -7.49 2.24
CA ILE A 103 4.45 -7.33 0.78
C ILE A 103 5.80 -7.81 0.26
N ASN A 104 5.80 -8.34 -0.97
CA ASN A 104 7.00 -8.89 -1.60
C ASN A 104 7.81 -7.78 -2.28
N LEU A 105 8.47 -6.95 -1.48
CA LEU A 105 9.39 -5.90 -1.92
C LEU A 105 10.73 -6.04 -1.19
N PHE A 106 11.82 -5.81 -1.91
CA PHE A 106 13.17 -5.85 -1.35
C PHE A 106 14.11 -4.94 -2.13
N GLU A 107 15.10 -4.38 -1.45
CA GLU A 107 16.11 -3.51 -2.06
C GLU A 107 17.12 -4.33 -2.88
N LEU A 108 17.51 -3.80 -4.04
CA LEU A 108 18.58 -4.35 -4.87
C LEU A 108 19.19 -3.28 -5.78
N GLU A 109 20.29 -3.63 -6.45
CA GLU A 109 20.93 -2.79 -7.47
C GLU A 109 20.53 -3.26 -8.87
N ALA A 110 20.30 -2.29 -9.77
CA ALA A 110 20.05 -2.58 -11.17
C ALA A 110 21.36 -2.79 -11.96
N ASP A 111 21.26 -3.43 -13.12
CA ASP A 111 22.37 -3.46 -14.08
C ASP A 111 22.80 -2.02 -14.43
N PRO A 112 24.11 -1.72 -14.42
CA PRO A 112 24.60 -0.41 -14.81
C PRO A 112 24.17 -0.07 -16.23
N ILE A 113 23.70 1.17 -16.43
CA ILE A 113 23.21 1.63 -17.73
C ILE A 113 24.24 2.59 -18.33
N THR A 114 24.83 2.24 -19.46
CA THR A 114 25.67 3.16 -20.23
C THR A 114 24.79 4.12 -21.04
N ILE A 115 24.99 5.42 -20.84
CA ILE A 115 24.23 6.49 -21.48
C ILE A 115 25.07 7.10 -22.58
N THR A 116 24.57 6.95 -23.80
CA THR A 116 25.15 7.52 -25.03
C THR A 116 24.41 8.77 -25.51
N HIS A 117 23.29 9.11 -24.86
CA HIS A 117 22.39 10.21 -25.20
C HIS A 117 21.75 10.13 -26.60
N PHE A 118 21.89 9.00 -27.31
CA PHE A 118 21.17 8.73 -28.55
C PHE A 118 19.75 8.17 -28.32
N GLU A 119 19.52 7.60 -27.14
CA GLU A 119 18.22 7.09 -26.72
C GLU A 119 17.54 8.08 -25.77
N THR A 120 16.21 8.18 -25.89
CA THR A 120 15.39 9.06 -25.04
C THR A 120 15.03 8.41 -23.70
N GLU A 121 15.08 7.09 -23.61
CA GLU A 121 14.72 6.32 -22.43
C GLU A 121 15.54 5.04 -22.36
N TYR A 122 15.93 4.65 -21.15
CA TYR A 122 16.80 3.50 -20.91
C TYR A 122 16.09 2.48 -20.03
N ARG A 123 16.20 1.20 -20.38
CA ARG A 123 15.52 0.13 -19.65
C ARG A 123 16.26 -0.20 -18.36
N VAL A 124 15.52 -0.26 -17.26
CA VAL A 124 16.04 -0.71 -15.96
C VAL A 124 15.83 -2.21 -15.84
N ARG A 125 16.89 -2.94 -15.47
CA ARG A 125 16.86 -4.38 -15.22
C ARG A 125 17.51 -4.67 -13.88
N ALA A 126 16.90 -5.56 -13.09
CA ALA A 126 17.57 -6.08 -11.91
C ALA A 126 18.78 -6.93 -12.34
N MET A 127 19.86 -6.91 -11.57
CA MET A 127 21.04 -7.73 -11.90
C MET A 127 20.68 -9.22 -11.99
N GLU A 128 21.23 -9.91 -12.99
CA GLU A 128 20.91 -11.31 -13.29
C GLU A 128 21.13 -12.26 -12.10
N GLN A 129 22.10 -11.94 -11.23
CA GLN A 129 22.38 -12.69 -10.00
C GLN A 129 21.21 -12.77 -9.02
N HIS A 130 20.26 -11.82 -9.07
CA HIS A 130 19.06 -11.83 -8.25
C HIS A 130 17.99 -12.81 -8.78
N GLY A 131 18.15 -13.29 -10.02
CA GLY A 131 17.31 -14.29 -10.64
C GLY A 131 16.38 -13.74 -11.72
N GLN A 132 16.05 -14.58 -12.70
CA GLN A 132 15.30 -14.22 -13.93
C GLN A 132 13.84 -13.76 -13.70
N HIS A 133 13.34 -13.91 -12.47
CA HIS A 133 11.98 -13.54 -12.09
C HIS A 133 11.91 -12.24 -11.30
N VAL A 134 13.06 -11.65 -10.96
CA VAL A 134 13.11 -10.37 -10.27
C VAL A 134 12.84 -9.26 -11.26
N GLU A 135 11.85 -8.42 -10.95
CA GLU A 135 11.47 -7.26 -11.74
C GLU A 135 11.60 -5.98 -10.90
N PRO A 136 12.11 -4.87 -11.47
CA PRO A 136 12.15 -3.59 -10.77
C PRO A 136 10.74 -3.04 -10.53
N TYR A 137 10.40 -2.80 -9.27
CA TYR A 137 9.16 -2.16 -8.82
C TYR A 137 9.26 -0.62 -8.86
N SER A 138 10.32 -0.06 -8.29
CA SER A 138 10.58 1.38 -8.28
C SER A 138 12.07 1.68 -8.36
N VAL A 139 12.43 2.84 -8.91
CA VAL A 139 13.80 3.37 -8.89
C VAL A 139 13.87 4.38 -7.77
N GLU A 140 14.73 4.12 -6.79
CA GLU A 140 14.87 4.96 -5.60
C GLU A 140 15.92 6.04 -5.81
N THR A 141 17.09 5.66 -6.34
CA THR A 141 18.20 6.59 -6.58
C THR A 141 18.86 6.32 -7.91
N VAL A 142 19.36 7.38 -8.55
CA VAL A 142 20.12 7.31 -9.80
C VAL A 142 21.39 8.14 -9.65
N ARG A 143 22.53 7.48 -9.79
CA ARG A 143 23.87 8.08 -9.70
C ARG A 143 24.60 7.93 -11.02
N GLY A 144 25.12 9.02 -11.55
CA GLY A 144 25.90 9.04 -12.78
C GLY A 144 27.40 9.11 -12.51
N PHE A 145 28.16 8.44 -13.38
CA PHE A 145 29.61 8.42 -13.42
C PHE A 145 30.07 8.81 -14.82
N GLU A 146 30.73 9.95 -14.95
CA GLU A 146 31.27 10.40 -16.24
C GLU A 146 32.44 9.50 -16.67
N ALA A 147 32.41 8.97 -17.90
CA ALA A 147 33.39 7.99 -18.37
C ALA A 147 34.83 8.55 -18.46
N GLY A 148 34.97 9.82 -18.84
CA GLY A 148 36.28 10.46 -19.03
C GLY A 148 36.91 10.99 -17.73
N SER A 149 36.12 11.62 -16.86
CA SER A 149 36.62 12.29 -15.65
C SER A 149 36.47 11.46 -14.37
N GLY A 150 35.61 10.44 -14.38
CA GLY A 150 35.20 9.71 -13.18
C GLY A 150 34.36 10.53 -12.20
N LYS A 151 33.95 11.75 -12.57
CA LYS A 151 33.12 12.62 -11.72
C LYS A 151 31.78 11.95 -11.43
N ARG A 152 31.39 11.98 -10.16
CA ARG A 152 30.12 11.44 -9.66
C ARG A 152 29.10 12.57 -9.50
N PHE A 153 27.86 12.28 -9.84
CA PHE A 153 26.73 13.19 -9.63
C PHE A 153 25.45 12.40 -9.38
N GLU A 154 24.48 13.03 -8.74
CA GLU A 154 23.19 12.44 -8.43
C GLU A 154 22.09 13.08 -9.27
N TYR A 155 21.11 12.28 -9.66
CA TYR A 155 19.90 12.77 -10.31
C TYR A 155 18.79 12.96 -9.29
N ALA A 156 18.15 14.13 -9.31
CA ALA A 156 16.98 14.38 -8.50
C ALA A 156 15.73 13.70 -9.10
N PRO A 157 14.84 13.08 -8.30
CA PRO A 157 13.57 12.59 -8.82
C PRO A 157 12.71 13.75 -9.34
N PHE A 158 12.17 13.63 -10.54
CA PHE A 158 11.33 14.67 -11.17
C PHE A 158 10.11 15.07 -10.32
N ALA A 159 9.56 14.12 -9.57
CA ALA A 159 8.44 14.36 -8.67
C ALA A 159 8.81 15.31 -7.50
N ALA A 160 10.07 15.37 -7.08
CA ALA A 160 10.47 16.14 -5.89
C ALA A 160 10.26 17.65 -6.02
N PHE A 161 10.30 18.20 -7.26
CA PHE A 161 10.20 19.65 -7.49
C PHE A 161 8.96 20.10 -8.26
N ARG A 162 8.27 19.21 -8.99
CA ARG A 162 7.07 19.59 -9.77
C ARG A 162 5.83 19.93 -8.94
N HIS A 163 5.75 19.48 -7.69
CA HIS A 163 4.53 19.61 -6.89
C HIS A 163 4.36 20.99 -6.21
N ARG A 164 5.27 21.95 -6.41
CA ARG A 164 5.18 23.32 -5.86
C ARG A 164 4.37 24.31 -6.71
N GLY A 165 3.50 23.84 -7.60
CA GLY A 165 2.48 24.68 -8.25
C GLY A 165 2.98 25.81 -9.15
N GLY A 166 4.27 25.86 -9.49
CA GLY A 166 4.84 26.86 -10.39
C GLY A 166 5.88 26.25 -11.30
N MET A 167 5.76 26.48 -12.62
CA MET A 167 6.90 26.34 -13.54
C MET A 167 7.86 27.50 -13.29
N LEU A 168 8.61 27.46 -12.19
CA LEU A 168 9.80 28.30 -12.08
C LEU A 168 10.91 27.55 -12.79
N ARG A 169 11.20 27.93 -14.04
CA ARG A 169 12.39 27.46 -14.78
C ARG A 169 13.70 27.57 -13.97
N HIS A 170 13.72 28.37 -12.91
CA HIS A 170 14.86 28.61 -12.02
C HIS A 170 15.00 27.61 -10.86
N GLU A 171 14.02 26.75 -10.59
CA GLU A 171 14.10 25.71 -9.55
C GLU A 171 14.37 24.31 -10.11
N MET A 172 14.55 24.19 -11.44
CA MET A 172 14.80 22.89 -12.06
C MET A 172 16.23 22.45 -11.72
N PRO A 173 16.44 21.22 -11.23
CA PRO A 173 17.78 20.75 -10.90
C PRO A 173 18.63 20.58 -12.15
N GLU A 174 19.95 20.58 -11.95
CA GLU A 174 20.92 20.36 -13.04
C GLU A 174 20.68 19.03 -13.77
N ARG A 175 20.27 18.00 -13.00
CA ARG A 175 19.97 16.65 -13.45
C ARG A 175 18.75 16.10 -12.71
N TYR A 176 17.80 15.57 -13.45
CA TYR A 176 16.68 14.83 -12.90
C TYR A 176 16.39 13.56 -13.70
N PHE A 177 15.69 12.63 -13.05
CA PHE A 177 15.16 11.45 -13.70
C PHE A 177 13.66 11.34 -13.48
N HIS A 178 12.96 10.75 -14.45
CA HIS A 178 11.61 10.24 -14.24
C HIS A 178 11.53 8.79 -14.70
N THR A 179 10.70 8.00 -14.03
CA THR A 179 10.46 6.61 -14.39
C THR A 179 9.19 6.47 -15.22
N ARG A 180 9.18 5.46 -16.10
CA ARG A 180 7.99 5.02 -16.83
C ARG A 180 7.88 3.52 -16.73
N VAL A 181 6.66 3.04 -16.53
CA VAL A 181 6.35 1.62 -16.46
C VAL A 181 5.46 1.28 -17.65
N ARG A 182 5.84 0.29 -18.45
CA ARG A 182 5.11 -0.12 -19.66
C ARG A 182 4.96 -1.63 -19.70
N ARG A 183 3.82 -2.11 -20.16
CA ARG A 183 3.62 -3.54 -20.36
C ARG A 183 4.42 -4.01 -21.57
N GLY A 184 5.36 -4.92 -21.36
CA GLY A 184 6.15 -5.55 -22.41
C GLY A 184 5.39 -6.69 -23.11
N PRO A 185 5.94 -7.24 -24.21
CA PRO A 185 5.31 -8.30 -24.99
C PRO A 185 5.07 -9.61 -24.23
N SER A 186 5.89 -9.87 -23.19
CA SER A 186 5.74 -11.03 -22.29
C SER A 186 4.57 -10.89 -21.31
N GLY A 187 3.88 -9.75 -21.34
CA GLY A 187 2.83 -9.38 -20.39
C GLY A 187 3.34 -8.83 -19.06
N ARG A 188 4.67 -8.86 -18.81
CA ARG A 188 5.32 -8.25 -17.63
C ARG A 188 5.43 -6.74 -17.80
N PHE A 189 5.65 -6.03 -16.71
CA PHE A 189 5.89 -4.59 -16.75
C PHE A 189 7.40 -4.30 -16.76
N ASP A 190 7.80 -3.48 -17.71
CA ASP A 190 9.16 -3.00 -17.88
C ASP A 190 9.27 -1.57 -17.34
N THR A 191 10.30 -1.38 -16.50
CA THR A 191 10.64 -0.07 -15.93
C THR A 191 11.71 0.59 -16.79
N TRP A 192 11.48 1.86 -17.10
CA TRP A 192 12.36 2.70 -17.91
C TRP A 192 12.70 3.97 -17.14
N VAL A 193 13.93 4.44 -17.29
CA VAL A 193 14.38 5.73 -16.78
C VAL A 193 14.55 6.70 -17.95
N VAL A 194 14.11 7.93 -17.73
CA VAL A 194 14.31 9.04 -18.64
C VAL A 194 15.05 10.13 -17.89
N LEU A 195 16.05 10.69 -18.55
CA LEU A 195 16.94 11.69 -17.98
C LEU A 195 16.59 13.07 -18.54
N GLY A 196 16.85 14.10 -17.75
CA GLY A 196 16.74 15.48 -18.17
C GLY A 196 17.37 16.42 -17.15
N GLY A 197 17.21 17.72 -17.37
CA GLY A 197 17.76 18.76 -16.50
C GLY A 197 18.42 19.86 -17.32
N HIS A 198 18.88 20.91 -16.65
CA HIS A 198 19.53 22.05 -17.31
C HIS A 198 20.77 21.65 -18.12
N ALA A 199 21.46 20.58 -17.75
CA ALA A 199 22.59 20.08 -18.52
C ALA A 199 22.22 19.76 -19.98
N TRP A 200 21.00 19.27 -20.23
CA TRP A 200 20.50 18.96 -21.57
C TRP A 200 20.18 20.21 -22.42
N ASP A 201 19.84 21.33 -21.77
CA ASP A 201 19.49 22.57 -22.47
C ASP A 201 20.72 23.44 -22.77
N HIS A 202 21.77 23.35 -21.94
CA HIS A 202 22.90 24.29 -21.94
C HIS A 202 24.23 23.71 -22.45
N GLN A 203 24.41 22.39 -22.50
CA GLN A 203 25.66 21.79 -22.97
C GLN A 203 25.59 21.46 -24.46
N GLN A 204 26.62 21.86 -25.22
CA GLN A 204 26.77 21.49 -26.65
C GLN A 204 26.94 19.98 -26.87
N SER A 205 27.50 19.28 -25.88
CA SER A 205 27.65 17.83 -25.87
C SER A 205 27.59 17.32 -24.43
N LEU A 206 26.74 16.33 -24.17
CA LEU A 206 26.72 15.61 -22.91
C LEU A 206 27.79 14.50 -22.95
N PRO A 207 28.58 14.32 -21.89
CA PRO A 207 29.57 13.26 -21.85
C PRO A 207 28.89 11.89 -21.76
N GLU A 208 29.57 10.85 -22.25
CA GLU A 208 29.18 9.48 -21.95
C GLU A 208 29.29 9.23 -20.45
N GLU A 209 28.27 8.59 -19.89
CA GLU A 209 28.18 8.32 -18.47
C GLU A 209 27.62 6.91 -18.23
N THR A 210 27.94 6.34 -17.07
CA THR A 210 27.34 5.10 -16.60
C THR A 210 26.46 5.41 -15.40
N LEU A 211 25.22 4.92 -15.40
CA LEU A 211 24.31 5.03 -14.27
C LEU A 211 24.39 3.81 -13.38
N SER A 212 24.45 4.04 -12.07
CA SER A 212 24.15 3.07 -11.01
C SER A 212 22.80 3.43 -10.42
N LEU A 213 21.90 2.45 -10.33
CA LEU A 213 20.54 2.64 -9.85
C LEU A 213 20.25 1.69 -8.69
N SER A 214 19.86 2.26 -7.56
CA SER A 214 19.25 1.50 -6.47
C SER A 214 17.75 1.42 -6.73
N VAL A 215 17.21 0.21 -6.65
CA VAL A 215 15.82 -0.08 -7.00
C VAL A 215 15.18 -0.96 -5.94
N ILE A 216 13.86 -0.84 -5.80
CA ILE A 216 13.06 -1.85 -5.11
C ILE A 216 12.68 -2.89 -6.15
N GLY A 217 12.91 -4.16 -5.84
CA GLY A 217 12.52 -5.30 -6.65
C GLY A 217 11.33 -6.06 -6.08
N THR A 218 10.74 -6.89 -6.93
CA THR A 218 9.76 -7.90 -6.56
C THR A 218 9.96 -9.17 -7.40
N ASN A 219 9.36 -10.29 -6.99
CA ASN A 219 9.45 -11.58 -7.71
C ASN A 219 8.32 -11.77 -8.73
N GLY A 220 7.55 -10.72 -9.00
CA GLY A 220 6.39 -10.73 -9.90
C GLY A 220 5.46 -11.92 -9.60
N MET A 221 5.18 -12.71 -10.63
CA MET A 221 4.25 -13.85 -10.56
C MET A 221 4.81 -15.10 -9.86
N LEU A 222 6.10 -15.14 -9.55
CA LEU A 222 6.76 -16.36 -9.05
C LEU A 222 6.19 -16.85 -7.70
N PRO A 223 5.97 -15.99 -6.67
CA PRO A 223 5.47 -16.44 -5.37
C PRO A 223 4.14 -17.19 -5.50
N ARG A 224 3.21 -16.69 -6.32
CA ARG A 224 1.91 -17.35 -6.53
C ARG A 224 2.03 -18.72 -7.20
N LYS A 225 3.00 -18.89 -8.10
CA LYS A 225 3.21 -20.16 -8.82
C LYS A 225 3.83 -21.24 -7.94
N GLY A 226 4.74 -20.86 -7.04
CA GLY A 226 5.54 -21.79 -6.25
C GLY A 226 5.12 -21.96 -4.79
N LEU A 227 4.44 -20.98 -4.20
CA LEU A 227 4.10 -20.98 -2.78
C LEU A 227 2.60 -21.20 -2.56
N ARG A 228 2.31 -21.98 -1.52
CA ARG A 228 0.97 -22.21 -0.99
C ARG A 228 0.91 -21.71 0.46
N GLU A 229 -0.23 -21.88 1.09
CA GLU A 229 -0.36 -21.72 2.54
C GLU A 229 0.73 -22.53 3.26
N ALA A 230 1.27 -21.97 4.34
CA ALA A 230 2.38 -22.55 5.12
C ALA A 230 3.67 -22.88 4.31
N GLY A 231 3.84 -22.33 3.11
CA GLY A 231 5.03 -22.54 2.28
C GLY A 231 6.26 -21.70 2.65
N ILE A 232 6.07 -20.57 3.34
CA ILE A 232 7.18 -19.70 3.80
C ILE A 232 7.55 -20.10 5.22
N THR A 233 8.53 -20.98 5.37
CA THR A 233 8.87 -21.58 6.68
C THR A 233 10.18 -21.08 7.30
N ARG A 234 10.92 -20.23 6.58
CA ARG A 234 12.28 -19.82 6.97
C ARG A 234 12.42 -18.31 6.97
N THR A 235 13.18 -17.80 7.94
CA THR A 235 13.63 -16.41 8.02
C THR A 235 15.02 -16.25 7.41
N SER A 236 15.37 -15.05 6.95
CA SER A 236 16.72 -14.70 6.48
C SER A 236 17.78 -14.59 7.59
N GLY A 237 17.41 -14.82 8.85
CA GLY A 237 18.30 -14.79 10.02
C GLY A 237 18.19 -13.49 10.83
N GLY A 238 18.84 -13.43 11.99
CA GLY A 238 18.93 -12.20 12.79
C GLY A 238 17.83 -11.94 13.82
N PHE A 239 16.89 -12.88 14.02
CA PHE A 239 15.81 -12.73 15.00
C PHE A 239 16.00 -13.66 16.20
N THR A 240 16.13 -13.10 17.40
CA THR A 240 16.43 -13.85 18.64
C THR A 240 15.20 -14.40 19.38
N HIS A 241 13.98 -14.04 18.96
CA HIS A 241 12.73 -14.43 19.64
C HIS A 241 11.64 -14.93 18.67
N ILE A 242 12.04 -15.49 17.53
CA ILE A 242 11.11 -16.07 16.55
C ILE A 242 11.32 -17.58 16.53
N GLY A 243 10.36 -18.34 17.09
CA GLY A 243 10.41 -19.79 17.10
C GLY A 243 10.12 -20.42 15.73
N THR A 244 9.08 -19.95 15.05
CA THR A 244 8.65 -20.45 13.74
C THR A 244 8.04 -19.34 12.90
N VAL A 245 8.20 -19.40 11.58
CA VAL A 245 7.50 -18.54 10.63
C VAL A 245 6.68 -19.40 9.69
N ARG A 246 5.47 -18.94 9.37
CA ARG A 246 4.61 -19.50 8.34
C ARG A 246 3.70 -18.42 7.77
N ASN A 247 3.44 -18.45 6.47
CA ASN A 247 2.38 -17.64 5.88
C ASN A 247 1.01 -18.29 6.14
N LEU A 248 0.04 -17.49 6.56
CA LEU A 248 -1.33 -17.93 6.85
C LEU A 248 -2.19 -18.11 5.60
N THR A 249 -1.89 -17.36 4.54
CA THR A 249 -2.61 -17.42 3.27
C THR A 249 -1.61 -17.60 2.13
N ALA A 250 -2.07 -18.20 1.03
CA ALA A 250 -1.26 -18.26 -0.17
C ALA A 250 -0.99 -16.83 -0.70
N PRO A 251 0.22 -16.51 -1.18
CA PRO A 251 0.51 -15.19 -1.74
C PRO A 251 -0.50 -14.80 -2.82
N THR A 252 -0.83 -13.52 -2.89
CA THR A 252 -1.73 -12.95 -3.90
C THR A 252 -1.05 -12.89 -5.28
N LEU A 253 -1.85 -12.65 -6.32
CA LEU A 253 -1.32 -12.29 -7.62
C LEU A 253 -0.84 -10.83 -7.59
N PRO A 254 0.27 -10.49 -8.28
CA PRO A 254 0.58 -9.11 -8.60
C PRO A 254 -0.61 -8.44 -9.29
N VAL A 255 -0.96 -7.27 -8.78
CA VAL A 255 -2.07 -6.48 -9.30
C VAL A 255 -1.48 -5.24 -9.95
N TYR A 256 -1.79 -5.05 -11.23
CA TYR A 256 -1.25 -3.96 -12.03
C TYR A 256 -2.37 -2.96 -12.37
N PRO A 257 -2.05 -1.66 -12.47
CA PRO A 257 -3.06 -0.65 -12.76
C PRO A 257 -3.70 -0.90 -14.14
N PRO A 258 -5.04 -0.74 -14.27
CA PRO A 258 -5.72 -0.88 -15.55
C PRO A 258 -5.21 0.13 -16.58
N THR A 259 -4.86 -0.33 -17.78
CA THR A 259 -4.40 0.53 -18.88
C THR A 259 -5.46 0.76 -19.96
N ALA A 260 -6.61 0.10 -19.86
CA ALA A 260 -7.68 0.17 -20.84
C ALA A 260 -8.64 1.36 -20.61
N ASP A 261 -9.52 1.60 -21.59
CA ASP A 261 -10.81 2.27 -21.40
C ASP A 261 -10.80 3.64 -20.69
N ARG A 262 -9.95 4.56 -21.16
CA ARG A 262 -9.89 5.94 -20.65
C ARG A 262 -9.75 6.00 -19.11
N PHE A 263 -9.19 4.96 -18.48
CA PHE A 263 -9.10 4.82 -17.02
C PHE A 263 -8.49 6.07 -16.37
N HIS A 264 -7.38 6.56 -16.92
CA HIS A 264 -6.73 7.79 -16.47
C HIS A 264 -7.66 9.01 -16.47
N TRP A 265 -8.50 9.16 -17.49
CA TRP A 265 -9.48 10.25 -17.54
C TRP A 265 -10.57 10.09 -16.49
N ARG A 266 -11.06 8.86 -16.26
CA ARG A 266 -12.03 8.59 -15.20
C ARG A 266 -11.46 8.90 -13.81
N VAL A 267 -10.20 8.54 -13.56
CA VAL A 267 -9.49 8.91 -12.32
C VAL A 267 -9.37 10.42 -12.19
N LEU A 268 -8.96 11.13 -13.24
CA LEU A 268 -8.87 12.60 -13.21
C LEU A 268 -10.24 13.25 -12.95
N SER A 269 -11.31 12.74 -13.56
CA SER A 269 -12.69 13.21 -13.31
C SER A 269 -13.15 12.91 -11.89
N HIS A 270 -12.76 11.77 -11.31
CA HIS A 270 -13.07 11.40 -9.93
C HIS A 270 -12.31 12.29 -8.90
N LEU A 271 -11.08 12.68 -9.22
CA LEU A 271 -10.28 13.58 -8.39
C LEU A 271 -10.70 15.06 -8.49
N ALA A 272 -11.47 15.42 -9.52
CA ALA A 272 -12.04 16.76 -9.59
C ALA A 272 -12.97 16.99 -8.38
N PRO A 273 -12.94 18.17 -7.75
CA PRO A 273 -13.76 18.47 -6.59
C PRO A 273 -15.25 18.59 -6.96
N ASN A 274 -15.88 17.45 -7.22
CA ASN A 274 -17.28 17.31 -7.56
C ASN A 274 -17.90 16.27 -6.62
N TYR A 275 -18.62 16.78 -5.62
CA TYR A 275 -19.43 15.97 -4.69
C TYR A 275 -20.51 15.13 -5.40
N LEU A 276 -20.80 15.45 -6.68
CA LEU A 276 -21.73 14.75 -7.56
C LEU A 276 -21.43 13.25 -7.69
N SER A 277 -20.17 12.84 -7.54
CA SER A 277 -19.79 11.42 -7.64
C SER A 277 -20.36 10.54 -6.52
N LEU A 278 -20.80 11.14 -5.43
CA LEU A 278 -21.41 10.47 -4.27
C LEU A 278 -22.94 10.64 -4.21
N LEU A 279 -23.57 11.24 -5.22
CA LEU A 279 -25.01 11.55 -5.18
C LEU A 279 -25.87 10.56 -5.96
N ASP A 280 -25.25 9.65 -6.70
CA ASP A 280 -25.93 8.67 -7.53
C ASP A 280 -25.24 7.30 -7.43
N ALA A 281 -26.04 6.24 -7.38
CA ALA A 281 -25.56 4.88 -7.20
C ALA A 281 -24.70 4.39 -8.38
N GLU A 282 -25.04 4.77 -9.62
CA GLU A 282 -24.26 4.41 -10.80
C GLU A 282 -22.88 5.07 -10.77
N VAL A 283 -22.84 6.35 -10.40
CA VAL A 283 -21.56 7.09 -10.31
C VAL A 283 -20.69 6.58 -9.15
N LEU A 284 -21.29 6.22 -8.00
CA LEU A 284 -20.57 5.62 -6.88
C LEU A 284 -19.97 4.27 -7.28
N ARG A 285 -20.76 3.39 -7.91
CA ARG A 285 -20.27 2.10 -8.43
C ARG A 285 -19.13 2.30 -9.43
N GLY A 286 -19.29 3.24 -10.37
CA GLY A 286 -18.27 3.58 -11.36
C GLY A 286 -16.98 4.15 -10.76
N SER A 287 -17.08 4.84 -9.61
CA SER A 287 -15.95 5.38 -8.85
C SER A 287 -15.23 4.29 -8.05
N LEU A 288 -15.97 3.42 -7.35
CA LEU A 288 -15.40 2.29 -6.60
C LEU A 288 -14.71 1.29 -7.53
N ALA A 289 -15.27 1.06 -8.71
CA ALA A 289 -14.66 0.22 -9.74
C ALA A 289 -13.29 0.72 -10.24
N LEU A 290 -12.92 1.98 -9.98
CA LEU A 290 -11.57 2.47 -10.28
C LEU A 290 -10.50 1.88 -9.37
N TYR A 291 -10.90 1.36 -8.21
CA TYR A 291 -10.01 0.83 -7.17
C TYR A 291 -9.99 -0.70 -7.13
N ASP A 292 -10.91 -1.38 -7.81
CA ASP A 292 -10.84 -2.82 -7.99
C ASP A 292 -9.96 -3.16 -9.21
N TRP A 293 -8.72 -3.54 -8.93
CA TRP A 293 -7.76 -3.94 -9.95
C TRP A 293 -7.61 -5.47 -10.04
N THR A 294 -8.37 -6.23 -9.24
CA THR A 294 -8.24 -7.68 -9.12
C THR A 294 -9.07 -8.45 -10.17
N ASP A 295 -9.99 -7.78 -10.86
CA ASP A 295 -11.03 -8.37 -11.73
C ASP A 295 -11.84 -9.49 -11.03
N GLY A 296 -11.94 -9.43 -9.70
CA GLY A 296 -12.58 -10.45 -8.88
C GLY A 296 -14.11 -10.36 -8.87
N GLU A 297 -14.77 -11.50 -9.09
CA GLU A 297 -16.25 -11.60 -9.07
C GLU A 297 -16.86 -11.17 -7.72
N LEU A 298 -16.17 -11.43 -6.60
CA LEU A 298 -16.65 -11.02 -5.27
C LEU A 298 -16.70 -9.50 -5.12
N ASN A 299 -15.66 -8.79 -5.59
CA ASN A 299 -15.61 -7.34 -5.55
C ASN A 299 -16.65 -6.72 -6.47
N ARG A 300 -16.82 -7.28 -7.68
CA ARG A 300 -17.87 -6.89 -8.61
C ARG A 300 -19.26 -6.97 -7.95
N ARG A 301 -19.59 -8.11 -7.34
CA ARG A 301 -20.86 -8.28 -6.63
C ARG A 301 -21.03 -7.32 -5.45
N ARG A 302 -19.96 -7.05 -4.69
CA ARG A 302 -20.00 -6.06 -3.59
C ARG A 302 -20.30 -4.65 -4.11
N ILE A 303 -19.73 -4.27 -5.26
CA ILE A 303 -19.99 -2.98 -5.89
C ILE A 303 -21.42 -2.93 -6.45
N GLU A 304 -21.85 -3.98 -7.15
CA GLU A 304 -23.21 -4.10 -7.72
C GLU A 304 -24.30 -4.17 -6.65
N ALA A 305 -23.96 -4.61 -5.43
CA ALA A 305 -24.88 -4.63 -4.30
C ALA A 305 -25.30 -3.23 -3.81
N ILE A 306 -24.60 -2.17 -4.22
CA ILE A 306 -25.05 -0.80 -3.98
C ILE A 306 -26.25 -0.55 -4.89
N THR A 307 -27.44 -0.50 -4.30
CA THR A 307 -28.70 -0.39 -5.03
C THR A 307 -29.15 1.05 -5.18
N ASP A 308 -28.98 1.88 -4.15
CA ASP A 308 -29.46 3.25 -4.10
C ASP A 308 -28.48 4.13 -3.31
N VAL A 309 -28.44 5.41 -3.67
CA VAL A 309 -27.67 6.44 -2.95
C VAL A 309 -28.55 7.67 -2.80
N ARG A 310 -28.87 8.01 -1.56
CA ARG A 310 -29.72 9.14 -1.22
C ARG A 310 -28.89 10.21 -0.53
N HIS A 311 -29.28 11.46 -0.76
CA HIS A 311 -28.65 12.59 -0.09
C HIS A 311 -29.69 13.52 0.51
N ARG A 312 -29.38 14.06 1.69
CA ARG A 312 -30.23 15.04 2.36
C ARG A 312 -29.38 16.18 2.91
N PRO A 313 -29.70 17.45 2.59
CA PRO A 313 -29.01 18.57 3.19
C PRO A 313 -29.32 18.64 4.69
N LEU A 314 -28.27 18.82 5.49
CA LEU A 314 -28.34 19.02 6.93
C LEU A 314 -28.03 20.47 7.26
N GLN A 315 -28.77 21.01 8.22
CA GLN A 315 -28.52 22.33 8.79
C GLN A 315 -28.54 22.23 10.30
N LYS A 316 -27.51 22.75 10.96
CA LYS A 316 -27.40 22.76 12.43
C LYS A 316 -26.90 24.11 12.91
N LEU A 317 -27.62 24.72 13.84
CA LEU A 317 -27.16 25.93 14.52
C LEU A 317 -26.22 25.53 15.65
N VAL A 318 -24.96 25.98 15.61
CA VAL A 318 -23.96 25.70 16.66
C VAL A 318 -23.29 27.02 17.05
N LYS A 319 -23.42 27.40 18.33
CA LYS A 319 -22.85 28.65 18.90
C LYS A 319 -23.19 29.91 18.08
N GLY A 320 -24.41 30.00 17.53
CA GLY A 320 -24.87 31.14 16.73
C GLY A 320 -24.47 31.11 15.25
N GLY A 321 -23.68 30.12 14.80
CA GLY A 321 -23.36 29.90 13.39
C GLY A 321 -24.24 28.81 12.76
N LEU A 322 -24.65 29.01 11.50
CA LEU A 322 -25.35 27.98 10.71
C LEU A 322 -24.31 27.06 10.05
N LEU A 323 -24.20 25.82 10.52
CA LEU A 323 -23.42 24.77 9.86
C LEU A 323 -24.29 24.05 8.83
N ARG A 324 -23.75 23.89 7.62
CA ARG A 324 -24.37 23.11 6.54
C ARG A 324 -23.58 21.83 6.33
N GLY A 325 -24.29 20.73 6.12
CA GLY A 325 -23.72 19.43 5.79
C GLY A 325 -24.60 18.69 4.81
N VAL A 326 -24.16 17.51 4.39
CA VAL A 326 -24.94 16.59 3.57
C VAL A 326 -24.86 15.23 4.25
N GLU A 327 -26.01 14.64 4.50
CA GLU A 327 -26.16 13.23 4.87
C GLU A 327 -26.19 12.42 3.58
N ILE A 328 -25.37 11.38 3.49
CA ILE A 328 -25.35 10.45 2.37
C ILE A 328 -25.71 9.08 2.93
N GLU A 329 -26.79 8.50 2.42
CA GLU A 329 -27.27 7.17 2.74
C GLU A 329 -26.99 6.26 1.55
N VAL A 330 -26.31 5.14 1.79
CA VAL A 330 -25.99 4.12 0.77
C VAL A 330 -26.73 2.84 1.16
N VAL A 331 -27.54 2.31 0.23
CA VAL A 331 -28.41 1.15 0.46
C VAL A 331 -27.93 -0.07 -0.32
#